data_AF-A0A514XJ80-F1
#
_entry.id   AF-A0A514XJ80-F1
#
_cell.length_a   1.000
_cell.length_b   1.000
_cell.length_c   1.000
_cell.angle_alpha   90.00
_cell.angle_beta   90.00
_cell.angle_gamma   90.00
#
_symmetry.space_group_name_H-M   'P 1'
#
loop_
_entity.id
_entity.type
_entity.pdbx_description
1 polymer ?
#
loop_
_entity_poly.entity_id
_entity_poly.type
_entity_poly.pdbx_seq_one_letter_code
_entity_poly.pdbx_strand_id
1 'polypeptide(L)'
;MKSMMKSVLLVGLMSFPALSHAWTYVGNAGNVVVCSDQVMGFYDRFELTLRYDWVWDQEIIDQTDSGSEFDEVKLAGAYIKRIQKLNPILFGKLSTYLSTFRDEVTFVKGYLPNVLDDAGVVVLPAKDCSLELLIVQKPVQYPKKSLYTINQIYWDKLSTQDRAVAILHEIIYRVALSRGKAPESSEGVRLINEVILSNKVKTMSEDEFANLLRLVFTPGSPGTPAPTK
;
A
#
# COMPACT_ATOMS: atom_id res chain seq x y z
N MET A 1 14.49 -56.38 52.50
CA MET A 1 15.09 -55.24 51.77
C MET A 1 14.71 -55.36 50.30
N LYS A 2 14.02 -54.35 49.76
CA LYS A 2 13.61 -54.22 48.35
C LYS A 2 14.79 -53.67 47.52
N SER A 3 15.00 -54.16 46.30
CA SER A 3 15.74 -53.44 45.24
C SER A 3 15.39 -54.04 43.88
N MET A 4 14.37 -53.49 43.22
CA MET A 4 14.46 -52.56 42.08
C MET A 4 14.61 -53.26 40.72
N MET A 5 13.43 -53.50 40.12
CA MET A 5 13.23 -53.75 38.70
C MET A 5 13.61 -52.49 37.92
N LYS A 6 14.56 -52.59 36.98
CA LYS A 6 14.95 -51.50 36.08
C LYS A 6 13.91 -51.36 34.98
N SER A 7 12.94 -50.48 35.15
CA SER A 7 12.10 -49.99 34.04
C SER A 7 12.86 -48.89 33.32
N VAL A 8 13.43 -49.22 32.17
CA VAL A 8 13.95 -48.24 31.21
C VAL A 8 12.75 -47.57 30.55
N LEU A 9 12.37 -46.39 31.05
CA LEU A 9 11.38 -45.54 30.41
C LEU A 9 12.09 -44.79 29.26
N LEU A 10 11.95 -45.32 28.04
CA LEU A 10 12.40 -44.63 26.83
C LEU A 10 11.41 -43.48 26.56
N VAL A 11 11.70 -42.30 27.11
CA VAL A 11 10.97 -41.07 26.79
C VAL A 11 11.38 -40.66 25.37
N GLY A 12 10.57 -41.07 24.39
CA GLY A 12 10.68 -40.59 23.03
C GLY A 12 10.43 -39.09 23.00
N LEU A 13 11.50 -38.31 22.88
CA LEU A 13 11.45 -36.91 22.47
C LEU A 13 10.93 -36.87 21.03
N MET A 14 9.61 -36.81 20.89
CA MET A 14 8.98 -36.35 19.66
C MET A 14 9.30 -34.86 19.54
N SER A 15 10.42 -34.56 18.89
CA SER A 15 10.74 -33.24 18.38
C SER A 15 9.70 -32.92 17.31
N PHE A 16 8.57 -32.32 17.72
CA PHE A 16 7.72 -31.62 16.78
C PHE A 16 8.54 -30.45 16.24
N PRO A 17 8.93 -30.40 14.96
CA PRO A 17 9.37 -29.14 14.40
C PRO A 17 8.16 -28.23 14.52
N ALA A 18 8.22 -27.29 15.46
CA ALA A 18 7.35 -26.14 15.43
C ALA A 18 7.57 -25.54 14.05
N LEU A 19 6.60 -25.69 13.16
CA LEU A 19 6.51 -24.91 11.94
C LEU A 19 6.35 -23.45 12.40
N SER A 20 7.46 -22.82 12.74
CA SER A 20 7.55 -21.37 12.83
C SER A 20 7.34 -20.88 11.40
N HIS A 21 6.09 -20.71 11.01
CA HIS A 21 5.74 -19.80 9.94
C HIS A 21 6.11 -18.41 10.46
N ALA A 22 7.38 -18.05 10.30
CA ALA A 22 7.79 -16.66 10.28
C ALA A 22 7.03 -16.07 9.10
N TRP A 23 5.91 -15.42 9.40
CA TRP A 23 5.10 -14.75 8.38
C TRP A 23 5.99 -13.70 7.73
N THR A 24 6.36 -13.93 6.48
CA THR A 24 6.96 -12.91 5.64
C THR A 24 5.85 -11.92 5.33
N TYR A 25 5.87 -10.76 5.99
CA TYR A 25 5.06 -9.63 5.54
C TYR A 25 5.54 -9.29 4.13
N VAL A 26 4.66 -9.44 3.13
CA VAL A 26 4.95 -8.91 1.80
C VAL A 26 4.82 -7.40 1.93
N GLY A 27 5.86 -6.67 1.53
CA GLY A 27 5.81 -5.22 1.46
C GLY A 27 4.71 -4.79 0.50
N ASN A 28 4.19 -3.61 0.73
CA ASN A 28 3.25 -2.89 -0.13
C ASN A 28 3.91 -1.62 -0.69
N ALA A 29 5.24 -1.46 -0.56
CA ALA A 29 5.99 -0.25 -0.86
C ALA A 29 5.34 1.07 -0.38
N GLY A 30 4.56 1.03 0.70
CA GLY A 30 3.91 2.19 1.29
C GLY A 30 4.94 3.06 2.00
N ASN A 31 5.73 3.80 1.22
CA ASN A 31 6.93 4.49 1.68
C ASN A 31 6.76 6.01 1.65
N VAL A 32 7.44 6.70 2.57
CA VAL A 32 7.74 8.13 2.44
C VAL A 32 9.13 8.33 1.85
N VAL A 33 9.32 9.48 1.21
CA VAL A 33 10.65 9.96 0.83
C VAL A 33 11.19 10.79 1.98
N VAL A 34 12.39 10.46 2.45
CA VAL A 34 13.12 11.23 3.46
C VAL A 34 14.42 11.75 2.86
N CYS A 35 14.68 13.05 2.92
CA CYS A 35 15.93 13.66 2.46
C CYS A 35 16.50 14.51 3.59
N SER A 36 17.79 14.32 3.93
CA SER A 36 18.43 15.07 5.02
C SER A 36 17.57 15.11 6.32
N ASP A 37 17.04 13.95 6.73
CA ASP A 37 16.14 13.74 7.89
C ASP A 37 14.75 14.43 7.83
N GLN A 38 14.42 15.08 6.73
CA GLN A 38 13.11 15.66 6.48
C GLN A 38 12.21 14.70 5.69
N VAL A 39 11.00 14.46 6.18
CA VAL A 39 9.96 13.75 5.42
C VAL A 39 9.44 14.69 4.34
N MET A 40 9.65 14.32 3.08
CA MET A 40 9.29 15.14 1.92
C MET A 40 7.86 14.88 1.44
N GLY A 41 7.34 13.67 1.63
CA GLY A 41 6.01 13.26 1.18
C GLY A 41 5.90 11.76 0.96
N PHE A 42 4.73 11.31 0.52
CA PHE A 42 4.51 9.91 0.15
C PHE A 42 5.11 9.62 -1.24
N TYR A 43 5.71 8.44 -1.42
CA TYR A 43 6.55 8.14 -2.59
C TYR A 43 5.81 8.27 -3.93
N ASP A 44 4.60 7.73 -4.03
CA ASP A 44 3.80 7.75 -5.27
C ASP A 44 3.60 9.17 -5.84
N ARG A 45 3.62 10.20 -4.98
CA ARG A 45 3.52 11.59 -5.43
C ARG A 45 4.70 12.02 -6.29
N PHE A 46 5.90 11.57 -5.94
CA PHE A 46 7.14 11.92 -6.63
C PHE A 46 7.28 11.12 -7.93
N GLU A 47 6.86 9.86 -7.92
CA GLU A 47 6.96 8.98 -9.09
C GLU A 47 6.15 9.54 -10.26
N LEU A 48 4.98 10.15 -10.00
CA LEU A 48 4.15 10.77 -11.04
C LEU A 48 4.95 11.70 -11.96
N THR A 49 5.71 12.62 -11.35
CA THR A 49 6.46 13.63 -12.08
C THR A 49 7.80 13.07 -12.56
N LEU A 50 8.52 12.33 -11.70
CA LEU A 50 9.88 11.87 -11.99
C LEU A 50 9.91 10.78 -13.08
N ARG A 51 8.88 9.92 -13.15
CA ARG A 51 8.83 8.79 -14.08
C ARG A 51 7.98 9.10 -15.31
N TYR A 52 6.86 9.80 -15.16
CA TYR A 52 5.87 9.92 -16.22
C TYR A 52 5.70 11.33 -16.78
N ASP A 53 6.31 12.34 -16.15
CA ASP A 53 6.12 13.76 -16.50
C ASP A 53 4.63 14.16 -16.49
N TRP A 54 3.83 13.55 -15.62
CA TRP A 54 2.41 13.85 -15.47
C TRP A 54 2.18 14.93 -14.43
N VAL A 55 1.11 15.70 -14.64
CA VAL A 55 0.71 16.81 -13.78
C VAL A 55 -0.43 16.37 -12.86
N TRP A 56 -0.25 16.62 -11.56
CA TRP A 56 -1.29 16.47 -10.54
C TRP A 56 -2.50 17.34 -10.84
N ASP A 57 -3.70 16.79 -10.68
CA ASP A 57 -4.93 17.55 -10.79
C ASP A 57 -5.24 18.27 -9.48
N GLN A 58 -4.89 19.56 -9.41
CA GLN A 58 -5.04 20.38 -8.20
C GLN A 58 -6.51 20.74 -7.90
N GLU A 59 -7.41 20.66 -8.88
CA GLU A 59 -8.82 21.08 -8.73
C GLU A 59 -9.58 20.35 -7.62
N ILE A 60 -9.12 19.15 -7.24
CA ILE A 60 -9.73 18.32 -6.20
C ILE A 60 -9.32 18.77 -4.80
N ILE A 61 -8.09 19.27 -4.65
CA ILE A 61 -7.51 19.65 -3.35
C ILE A 61 -8.23 20.89 -2.83
N ASP A 62 -8.53 21.84 -3.72
CA ASP A 62 -9.22 23.10 -3.39
C ASP A 62 -10.67 22.90 -2.91
N GLN A 63 -11.29 21.74 -3.20
CA GLN A 63 -12.70 21.48 -2.87
C GLN A 63 -12.90 20.78 -1.51
N THR A 64 -11.85 20.24 -0.90
CA THR A 64 -11.97 19.42 0.32
C THR A 64 -11.61 20.14 1.62
N ASP A 65 -10.83 21.23 1.55
CA ASP A 65 -10.30 22.00 2.69
C ASP A 65 -11.40 22.74 3.48
N SER A 66 -12.05 22.03 4.40
CA SER A 66 -13.22 22.51 5.16
C SER A 66 -13.07 22.36 6.69
N GLY A 67 -11.85 22.16 7.19
CA GLY A 67 -11.52 22.37 8.60
C GLY A 67 -12.13 21.41 9.64
N SER A 68 -12.79 20.31 9.23
CA SER A 68 -13.22 19.28 10.17
C SER A 68 -12.17 18.16 10.29
N GLU A 69 -11.97 17.69 11.52
CA GLU A 69 -11.15 16.53 11.88
C GLU A 69 -11.39 15.37 10.89
N PHE A 70 -10.31 14.92 10.24
CA PHE A 70 -10.19 13.78 9.31
C PHE A 70 -10.47 13.99 7.79
N ASP A 71 -9.73 14.91 7.16
CA ASP A 71 -9.84 15.26 5.73
C ASP A 71 -9.13 14.30 4.74
N GLU A 72 -8.15 13.50 5.16
CA GLU A 72 -7.41 12.62 4.22
C GLU A 72 -8.28 11.50 3.61
N VAL A 73 -9.23 10.96 4.38
CA VAL A 73 -10.19 9.95 3.90
C VAL A 73 -11.20 10.57 2.94
N LYS A 74 -11.63 11.81 3.20
CA LYS A 74 -12.54 12.54 2.32
C LYS A 74 -11.86 12.86 0.99
N LEU A 75 -10.60 13.31 1.04
CA LEU A 75 -9.78 13.58 -0.13
C LEU A 75 -9.50 12.29 -0.94
N ALA A 76 -9.17 11.18 -0.28
CA ALA A 76 -9.05 9.88 -0.94
C ALA A 76 -10.38 9.47 -1.63
N GLY A 77 -11.53 9.74 -0.99
CA GLY A 77 -12.84 9.53 -1.59
C GLY A 77 -13.08 10.38 -2.85
N ALA A 78 -12.64 11.63 -2.84
CA ALA A 78 -12.71 12.52 -3.99
C ALA A 78 -11.84 12.00 -5.16
N TYR A 79 -10.65 11.49 -4.87
CA TYR A 79 -9.79 10.83 -5.87
C TYR A 79 -10.44 9.59 -6.47
N ILE A 80 -10.98 8.68 -5.65
CA ILE A 80 -11.65 7.46 -6.12
C ILE A 80 -12.87 7.80 -7.00
N LYS A 81 -13.60 8.87 -6.70
CA LYS A 81 -14.77 9.28 -7.49
C LYS A 81 -14.45 9.57 -8.96
N ARG A 82 -13.20 9.96 -9.27
CA ARG A 82 -12.76 10.23 -10.65
C ARG A 82 -12.88 9.02 -11.56
N ILE A 83 -12.71 7.81 -11.03
CA ILE A 83 -12.82 6.57 -11.80
C ILE A 83 -14.23 5.97 -11.82
N GLN A 84 -15.22 6.62 -11.19
CA GLN A 84 -16.57 6.08 -11.07
C GLN A 84 -17.19 5.74 -12.43
N LYS A 85 -16.99 6.61 -13.43
CA LYS A 85 -17.47 6.36 -14.80
C LYS A 85 -16.59 5.37 -15.56
N LEU A 86 -15.27 5.41 -15.35
CA LEU A 86 -14.31 4.56 -16.05
C LEU A 86 -14.40 3.09 -15.61
N ASN A 87 -14.66 2.85 -14.32
CA ASN A 87 -14.79 1.50 -13.77
C ASN A 87 -15.65 1.52 -12.50
N PRO A 88 -16.98 1.38 -12.63
CA PRO A 88 -17.90 1.42 -11.48
C PRO A 88 -17.67 0.25 -10.50
N ILE A 89 -17.15 -0.88 -10.98
CA ILE A 89 -16.84 -2.05 -10.16
C ILE A 89 -15.66 -1.76 -9.23
N LEU A 90 -14.56 -1.24 -9.78
CA LEU A 90 -13.38 -0.86 -8.99
C LEU A 90 -13.73 0.26 -8.02
N PHE A 91 -14.46 1.29 -8.49
CA PHE A 91 -14.98 2.35 -7.64
C PHE A 91 -15.72 1.80 -6.40
N GLY A 92 -16.70 0.91 -6.60
CA GLY A 92 -17.46 0.33 -5.50
C GLY A 92 -16.60 -0.45 -4.50
N LYS A 93 -15.59 -1.19 -4.97
CA LYS A 93 -14.63 -1.89 -4.11
C LYS A 93 -13.77 -0.91 -3.29
N LEU A 94 -13.18 0.09 -3.95
CA LEU A 94 -12.35 1.09 -3.28
C LEU A 94 -13.15 1.90 -2.26
N SER A 95 -14.38 2.30 -2.58
CA SER A 95 -15.27 2.98 -1.64
C SER A 95 -15.60 2.14 -0.40
N THR A 96 -15.74 0.81 -0.57
CA THR A 96 -15.98 -0.11 0.55
C THR A 96 -14.75 -0.24 1.46
N TYR A 97 -13.55 -0.30 0.88
CA TYR A 97 -12.32 -0.33 1.68
C TYR A 97 -12.04 1.01 2.35
N LEU A 98 -12.32 2.12 1.67
CA LEU A 98 -12.17 3.44 2.24
C LEU A 98 -13.08 3.67 3.45
N SER A 99 -14.34 3.20 3.41
CA SER A 99 -15.30 3.39 4.52
C SER A 99 -14.92 2.65 5.80
N THR A 100 -14.08 1.62 5.70
CA THR A 100 -13.60 0.82 6.84
C THR A 100 -12.14 1.12 7.20
N PHE A 101 -11.43 1.93 6.40
CA PHE A 101 -10.00 2.17 6.54
C PHE A 101 -9.61 2.61 7.95
N ARG A 102 -10.31 3.60 8.53
CA ARG A 102 -9.99 4.12 9.87
C ARG A 102 -10.10 3.06 10.96
N ASP A 103 -11.13 2.23 10.91
CA ASP A 103 -11.35 1.15 11.88
C ASP A 103 -10.33 0.02 11.73
N GLU A 104 -9.69 -0.07 10.56
CA GLU A 104 -8.69 -1.06 10.23
C GLU A 104 -7.24 -0.58 10.46
N VAL A 105 -7.02 0.65 10.91
CA VAL A 105 -5.68 1.23 11.17
C VAL A 105 -5.25 1.04 12.62
N THR A 106 -3.98 0.71 12.82
CA THR A 106 -3.25 0.90 14.08
C THR A 106 -2.05 1.82 13.84
N PHE A 107 -1.92 2.87 14.65
CA PHE A 107 -0.73 3.71 14.67
C PHE A 107 0.28 3.17 15.67
N VAL A 108 1.56 3.15 15.29
CA VAL A 108 2.67 2.79 16.18
C VAL A 108 3.71 3.89 16.20
N LYS A 109 4.25 4.17 17.39
CA LYS A 109 5.39 5.08 17.60
C LYS A 109 6.66 4.24 17.63
N GLY A 110 7.24 3.99 16.47
CA GLY A 110 8.45 3.17 16.35
C GLY A 110 8.53 2.45 15.02
N TYR A 111 9.43 1.47 14.95
CA TYR A 111 9.68 0.70 13.74
C TYR A 111 8.49 -0.20 13.38
N LEU A 112 8.17 -0.22 12.09
CA LEU A 112 7.27 -1.20 11.51
C LEU A 112 7.98 -2.56 11.40
N PRO A 113 7.22 -3.68 11.34
CA PRO A 113 7.81 -4.98 11.06
C PRO A 113 8.63 -4.93 9.77
N ASN A 114 9.72 -5.70 9.71
CA ASN A 114 10.45 -5.86 8.46
C ASN A 114 9.54 -6.55 7.44
N VAL A 115 9.47 -5.98 6.24
CA VAL A 115 8.68 -6.49 5.12
C VAL A 115 9.60 -6.84 3.97
N LEU A 116 9.21 -7.80 3.13
CA LEU A 116 9.89 -8.02 1.86
C LEU A 116 9.66 -6.79 0.99
N ASP A 117 10.71 -6.01 0.73
CA ASP A 117 10.61 -4.83 -0.12
C ASP A 117 10.16 -5.21 -1.54
N ASP A 118 9.05 -4.63 -1.96
CA ASP A 118 8.41 -4.82 -3.26
C ASP A 118 8.32 -3.48 -4.02
N ALA A 119 9.13 -2.48 -3.66
CA ALA A 119 9.12 -1.17 -4.31
C ALA A 119 9.42 -1.24 -5.82
N GLY A 120 10.12 -2.27 -6.30
CA GLY A 120 10.51 -2.39 -7.70
C GLY A 120 11.63 -1.41 -8.07
N VAL A 121 11.60 -0.86 -9.28
CA VAL A 121 12.55 0.20 -9.66
C VAL A 121 12.13 1.48 -8.96
N VAL A 122 13.09 2.14 -8.29
CA VAL A 122 12.86 3.39 -7.55
C VAL A 122 13.65 4.52 -8.18
N VAL A 123 12.98 5.65 -8.39
CA VAL A 123 13.58 6.93 -8.78
C VAL A 123 13.32 7.94 -7.67
N LEU A 124 14.38 8.52 -7.11
CA LEU A 124 14.33 9.49 -6.02
C LEU A 124 14.59 10.92 -6.52
N PRO A 125 14.04 11.95 -5.85
CA PRO A 125 14.16 13.34 -6.30
C PRO A 125 15.58 13.92 -6.13
N ALA A 126 16.37 13.40 -5.19
CA ALA A 126 17.76 13.81 -4.96
C ALA A 126 18.61 12.64 -4.43
N LYS A 127 19.94 12.83 -4.46
CA LYS A 127 20.92 11.79 -4.09
C LYS A 127 20.93 11.44 -2.61
N ASP A 128 20.55 12.38 -1.74
CA ASP A 128 20.53 12.26 -0.29
C ASP A 128 19.16 11.79 0.25
N CYS A 129 18.27 11.37 -0.65
CA CYS A 129 16.97 10.84 -0.27
C CYS A 129 17.01 9.32 -0.08
N SER A 130 16.16 8.81 0.80
CA SER A 130 15.86 7.39 0.98
C SER A 130 14.35 7.15 1.02
N LEU A 131 13.96 5.88 0.84
CA LEU A 131 12.61 5.43 1.13
C LEU A 131 12.55 4.87 2.54
N GLU A 132 11.56 5.32 3.30
CA GLU A 132 11.28 4.85 4.64
C GLU A 132 9.85 4.33 4.72
N LEU A 133 9.67 3.15 5.33
CA LEU A 133 8.37 2.49 5.38
C LEU A 133 7.39 3.26 6.27
N LEU A 134 6.26 3.67 5.68
CA LEU A 134 5.18 4.41 6.34
C LEU A 134 4.07 3.50 6.83
N ILE A 135 3.67 2.54 6.01
CA ILE A 135 2.45 1.76 6.22
C ILE A 135 2.68 0.33 5.76
N VAL A 136 2.24 -0.62 6.58
CA VAL A 136 2.26 -2.05 6.24
C VAL A 136 0.84 -2.59 6.24
N GLN A 137 0.46 -3.23 5.14
CA GLN A 137 -0.76 -4.02 5.08
C GLN A 137 -0.50 -5.46 5.54
N LYS A 138 -1.23 -5.89 6.57
CA LYS A 138 -1.19 -7.26 7.10
C LYS A 138 -2.25 -8.13 6.42
N PRO A 139 -2.04 -9.45 6.30
CA PRO A 139 -3.12 -10.35 5.92
C PRO A 139 -4.24 -10.31 6.97
N VAL A 140 -5.49 -10.46 6.52
CA VAL A 140 -6.69 -10.43 7.39
C VAL A 140 -6.56 -11.50 8.48
N GLN A 141 -6.52 -11.09 9.76
CA GLN A 141 -6.58 -12.02 10.89
C GLN A 141 -7.97 -11.94 11.53
N TYR A 142 -8.73 -13.04 11.45
CA TYR A 142 -9.99 -13.22 12.17
C TYR A 142 -9.72 -13.27 13.69
N PRO A 143 -10.59 -12.74 14.58
CA PRO A 143 -11.94 -12.18 14.34
C PRO A 143 -12.00 -10.67 14.05
N LYS A 144 -10.90 -9.94 14.18
CA LYS A 144 -10.69 -8.54 13.77
C LYS A 144 -9.31 -8.15 14.26
N LYS A 145 -8.37 -7.93 13.34
CA LYS A 145 -7.13 -7.20 13.65
C LYS A 145 -6.96 -6.13 12.60
N SER A 146 -6.44 -4.99 13.02
CA SER A 146 -6.07 -3.88 12.15
C SER A 146 -5.30 -4.40 10.94
N LEU A 147 -5.81 -4.06 9.76
CA LEU A 147 -5.24 -4.44 8.48
C LEU A 147 -4.02 -3.58 8.17
N TYR A 148 -4.02 -2.33 8.62
CA TYR A 148 -2.97 -1.36 8.34
C TYR A 148 -2.23 -1.03 9.62
N THR A 149 -0.89 -1.09 9.59
CA THR A 149 -0.05 -0.57 10.67
C THR A 149 0.76 0.60 10.14
N ILE A 150 0.58 1.77 10.73
CA ILE A 150 1.17 3.03 10.25
C ILE A 150 2.21 3.53 11.23
N ASN A 151 3.37 3.91 10.72
CA ASN A 151 4.37 4.64 11.48
C ASN A 151 3.85 6.06 11.76
N GLN A 152 3.47 6.31 13.01
CA GLN A 152 2.89 7.58 13.42
C GLN A 152 3.87 8.75 13.25
N ILE A 153 5.18 8.52 13.43
CA ILE A 153 6.20 9.58 13.34
C ILE A 153 6.28 10.14 11.93
N TYR A 154 6.20 9.28 10.90
CA TYR A 154 6.18 9.73 9.51
C TYR A 154 4.80 10.26 9.12
N TRP A 155 3.72 9.60 9.54
CA TRP A 155 2.35 10.02 9.24
C TRP A 155 2.07 11.46 9.71
N ASP A 156 2.48 11.79 10.93
CA ASP A 156 2.24 13.11 11.53
C ASP A 156 2.99 14.24 10.78
N LYS A 157 4.05 13.90 10.04
CA LYS A 157 4.82 14.84 9.19
C LYS A 157 4.27 14.99 7.77
N LEU A 158 3.37 14.11 7.33
CA LEU A 158 2.77 14.18 6.00
C LEU A 158 1.67 15.23 5.91
N SER A 159 1.55 15.84 4.73
CA SER A 159 0.39 16.65 4.38
C SER A 159 -0.88 15.79 4.30
N THR A 160 -2.06 16.40 4.44
CA THR A 160 -3.34 15.71 4.22
C THR A 160 -3.40 15.02 2.86
N GLN A 161 -2.84 15.68 1.85
CA GLN A 161 -2.72 15.17 0.48
C GLN A 161 -1.86 13.91 0.42
N ASP A 162 -0.65 13.92 0.99
CA ASP A 162 0.21 12.73 1.02
C ASP A 162 -0.43 11.58 1.80
N ARG A 163 -1.14 11.87 2.89
CA ARG A 163 -1.91 10.86 3.64
C ARG A 163 -3.05 10.27 2.81
N ALA A 164 -3.77 11.09 2.05
CA ALA A 164 -4.83 10.63 1.16
C ALA A 164 -4.29 9.74 0.04
N VAL A 165 -3.12 10.07 -0.51
CA VAL A 165 -2.43 9.22 -1.51
C VAL A 165 -1.98 7.91 -0.90
N ALA A 166 -1.44 7.92 0.31
CA ALA A 166 -1.08 6.69 1.02
C ALA A 166 -2.31 5.80 1.25
N ILE A 167 -3.45 6.37 1.65
CA ILE A 167 -4.70 5.63 1.78
C ILE A 167 -5.11 5.00 0.45
N LEU A 168 -5.09 5.79 -0.63
CA LEU A 168 -5.45 5.33 -1.96
C LEU A 168 -4.56 4.18 -2.42
N HIS A 169 -3.25 4.28 -2.20
CA HIS A 169 -2.29 3.21 -2.44
C HIS A 169 -2.74 1.90 -1.76
N GLU A 170 -2.96 1.94 -0.46
CA GLU A 170 -3.29 0.76 0.33
C GLU A 170 -4.59 0.05 -0.10
N ILE A 171 -5.61 0.82 -0.45
CA ILE A 171 -6.88 0.22 -0.88
C ILE A 171 -6.79 -0.34 -2.30
N ILE A 172 -5.95 0.23 -3.18
CA ILE A 172 -5.64 -0.36 -4.49
C ILE A 172 -4.82 -1.65 -4.31
N TYR A 173 -3.81 -1.62 -3.44
CA TYR A 173 -3.01 -2.79 -3.10
C TYR A 173 -3.88 -3.92 -2.54
N ARG A 174 -4.84 -3.61 -1.66
CA ARG A 174 -5.84 -4.58 -1.17
C ARG A 174 -6.64 -5.24 -2.30
N VAL A 175 -7.02 -4.48 -3.33
CA VAL A 175 -7.70 -5.04 -4.51
C VAL A 175 -6.78 -6.03 -5.22
N ALA A 176 -5.49 -5.71 -5.38
CA ALA A 176 -4.50 -6.62 -5.96
C ALA A 176 -4.41 -7.93 -5.16
N LEU A 177 -4.21 -7.82 -3.84
CA LEU A 177 -4.14 -8.97 -2.93
C LEU A 177 -5.39 -9.87 -2.98
N SER A 178 -6.58 -9.26 -3.08
CA SER A 178 -7.86 -10.00 -3.12
C SER A 178 -8.02 -10.93 -4.32
N ARG A 179 -7.18 -10.79 -5.36
CA ARG A 179 -7.19 -11.62 -6.57
C ARG A 179 -6.33 -12.88 -6.47
N GLY A 180 -5.74 -13.14 -5.31
CA GLY A 180 -5.15 -14.45 -4.98
C GLY A 180 -3.64 -14.57 -5.16
N LYS A 181 -2.92 -13.51 -5.56
CA LYS A 181 -1.45 -13.44 -5.48
C LYS A 181 -1.04 -12.01 -5.16
N ALA A 182 -0.11 -11.83 -4.23
CA ALA A 182 0.54 -10.54 -4.04
C ALA A 182 1.28 -10.15 -5.33
N PRO A 183 1.21 -8.87 -5.76
CA PRO A 183 1.96 -8.44 -6.92
C PRO A 183 3.47 -8.63 -6.65
N GLU A 184 4.24 -8.86 -7.71
CA GLU A 184 5.70 -9.03 -7.58
C GLU A 184 6.39 -7.72 -7.23
N SER A 185 5.76 -6.59 -7.57
CA SER A 185 6.13 -5.26 -7.14
C SER A 185 4.88 -4.38 -7.00
N SER A 186 5.01 -3.31 -6.21
CA SER A 186 3.98 -2.28 -6.06
C SER A 186 3.92 -1.29 -7.24
N GLU A 187 4.75 -1.42 -8.27
CA GLU A 187 4.80 -0.48 -9.41
C GLU A 187 3.44 -0.30 -10.09
N GLY A 188 2.72 -1.40 -10.33
CA GLY A 188 1.41 -1.31 -10.96
C GLY A 188 0.36 -0.64 -10.06
N VAL A 189 0.46 -0.82 -8.73
CA VAL A 189 -0.41 -0.14 -7.77
C VAL A 189 -0.15 1.36 -7.81
N ARG A 190 1.13 1.78 -7.81
CA ARG A 190 1.51 3.19 -7.93
C ARG A 190 1.06 3.79 -9.26
N LEU A 191 1.20 3.07 -10.37
CA LEU A 191 0.70 3.52 -11.68
C LEU A 191 -0.81 3.79 -11.68
N ILE A 192 -1.61 2.93 -11.05
CA ILE A 192 -3.05 3.18 -10.93
C ILE A 192 -3.28 4.43 -10.07
N ASN A 193 -2.58 4.56 -8.95
CA ASN A 193 -2.67 5.72 -8.06
C ASN A 193 -2.37 7.02 -8.84
N GLU A 194 -1.27 7.04 -9.57
CA GLU A 194 -0.81 8.14 -10.42
C GLU A 194 -1.79 8.52 -11.54
N VAL A 195 -2.39 7.54 -12.22
CA VAL A 195 -3.45 7.81 -13.20
C VAL A 195 -4.62 8.49 -12.49
N ILE A 196 -5.05 7.97 -11.34
CA ILE A 196 -6.15 8.55 -10.55
C ILE A 196 -5.81 9.96 -10.07
N LEU A 197 -4.55 10.29 -9.78
CA LEU A 197 -4.13 11.60 -9.27
C LEU A 197 -3.89 12.64 -10.37
N SER A 198 -3.51 12.21 -11.57
CA SER A 198 -3.16 13.12 -12.67
C SER A 198 -4.35 13.57 -13.51
N ASN A 199 -4.14 14.56 -14.36
CA ASN A 199 -5.13 14.95 -15.38
C ASN A 199 -5.41 13.85 -16.43
N LYS A 200 -4.57 12.79 -16.49
CA LYS A 200 -4.71 11.72 -17.46
C LYS A 200 -6.04 10.97 -17.34
N VAL A 201 -6.58 10.83 -16.13
CA VAL A 201 -7.89 10.17 -15.92
C VAL A 201 -9.05 10.94 -16.58
N LYS A 202 -8.93 12.27 -16.77
CA LYS A 202 -9.99 13.10 -17.39
C LYS A 202 -10.16 12.77 -18.88
N THR A 203 -9.09 12.35 -19.54
CA THR A 203 -9.07 12.05 -20.98
C THR A 203 -9.08 10.56 -21.31
N MET A 204 -9.03 9.70 -20.29
CA MET A 204 -8.97 8.26 -20.47
C MET A 204 -10.36 7.67 -20.75
N SER A 205 -10.44 6.73 -21.67
CA SER A 205 -11.64 5.93 -21.96
C SER A 205 -11.78 4.75 -20.98
N GLU A 206 -12.99 4.17 -20.92
CA GLU A 206 -13.25 2.95 -20.16
C GLU A 206 -12.34 1.78 -20.59
N ASP A 207 -12.11 1.62 -21.89
CA ASP A 207 -11.27 0.56 -22.45
C ASP A 207 -9.79 0.74 -22.11
N GLU A 208 -9.27 1.97 -22.20
CA GLU A 208 -7.89 2.27 -21.81
C GLU A 208 -7.66 1.99 -20.33
N PHE A 209 -8.60 2.41 -19.47
CA PHE A 209 -8.50 2.15 -18.05
C PHE A 209 -8.64 0.64 -17.73
N ALA A 210 -9.55 -0.07 -18.40
CA ALA A 210 -9.67 -1.53 -18.26
C ALA A 210 -8.38 -2.27 -18.69
N ASN A 211 -7.73 -1.83 -19.75
CA ASN A 211 -6.45 -2.38 -20.21
C ASN A 211 -5.32 -2.10 -19.22
N LEU A 212 -5.27 -0.90 -18.63
CA LEU A 212 -4.36 -0.60 -17.53
C LEU A 212 -4.56 -1.56 -16.34
N LEU A 213 -5.81 -1.78 -15.92
CA LEU A 213 -6.10 -2.71 -14.83
C LEU A 213 -5.70 -4.16 -15.16
N ARG A 214 -5.83 -4.58 -16.43
CA ARG A 214 -5.35 -5.90 -16.88
C ARG A 214 -3.84 -5.98 -16.83
N LEU A 215 -3.12 -4.96 -17.29
CA LEU A 215 -1.67 -4.91 -17.21
C LEU A 215 -1.19 -5.05 -15.75
N VAL A 216 -1.82 -4.32 -14.83
CA VAL A 216 -1.41 -4.29 -13.42
C VAL A 216 -1.83 -5.53 -12.64
N PHE A 217 -3.04 -6.04 -12.86
CA PHE A 217 -3.61 -7.11 -12.02
C PHE A 217 -3.61 -8.51 -12.65
N THR A 218 -3.01 -8.70 -13.83
CA THR A 218 -2.87 -10.03 -14.43
C THR A 218 -1.52 -10.66 -14.04
N PRO A 219 -1.50 -11.88 -13.48
CA PRO A 219 -0.26 -12.56 -13.12
C PRO A 219 0.69 -12.72 -14.32
N GLY A 220 1.97 -12.37 -14.14
CA GLY A 220 3.00 -12.54 -15.18
C GLY A 220 3.02 -11.45 -16.26
N SER A 221 2.30 -10.33 -16.06
CA SER A 221 2.48 -9.16 -16.92
C SER A 221 3.88 -8.59 -16.73
N PRO A 222 4.63 -8.27 -17.80
CA PRO A 222 5.87 -7.54 -17.65
C PRO A 222 5.57 -6.24 -16.91
N GLY A 223 6.38 -5.92 -15.89
CA GLY A 223 6.32 -4.65 -15.19
C GLY A 223 6.21 -3.49 -16.19
N THR A 224 5.50 -2.45 -15.78
CA THR A 224 5.07 -1.30 -16.58
C THR A 224 6.00 -0.97 -17.75
N PRO A 225 5.52 -0.92 -19.00
CA PRO A 225 6.34 -0.47 -20.11
C PRO A 225 6.83 0.96 -19.84
N ALA A 226 8.13 1.18 -20.00
CA ALA A 226 8.74 2.51 -19.92
C ALA A 226 8.04 3.47 -20.90
N PRO A 227 7.85 4.76 -20.53
CA PRO A 227 7.19 5.71 -21.42
C PRO A 227 7.97 5.82 -22.74
N THR A 228 7.27 5.58 -23.84
CA THR A 228 7.75 6.00 -25.17
C THR A 228 7.69 7.52 -25.22
N LYS A 229 8.87 8.14 -25.37
CA LYS A 229 9.04 9.58 -25.59
C LYS A 229 8.32 10.05 -26.86
#